data_AF-A0A7X9JDP6-F1
#
_entry.id   AF-A0A7X9JDP6-F1
#
_cell.length_a   1.000
_cell.length_b   1.000
_cell.length_c   1.000
_cell.angle_alpha   90.00
_cell.angle_beta   90.00
_cell.angle_gamma   90.00
#
_symmetry.space_group_name_H-M   'P 1'
#
loop_
_entity.id
_entity.type
_entity.pdbx_description
1 polymer ?
#
loop_
_entity_poly.entity_id
_entity_poly.type
_entity_poly.pdbx_seq_one_letter_code
_entity_poly.pdbx_strand_id
1 'polypeptide(L)'
;RTLAENDSTYLSIGAKYYHVKNINNHRRSPLKLIVMERMPDTICIREKLTILDLTPRQKEIAFLAATGYSNREIAGRFCITEYTVKDHLKKIFHTLGVKKRSEISPKLFHWR
;
A
#
# COMPACT_ATOMS: atom_id res chain seq x y z
N ARG A 1 -6.64 13.87 21.06
CA ARG A 1 -6.09 13.82 22.44
C ARG A 1 -5.49 12.45 22.67
N THR A 2 -4.16 12.36 22.68
CA THR A 2 -3.37 11.34 23.38
C THR A 2 -1.92 11.83 23.38
N LEU A 3 -1.43 12.17 24.56
CA LEU A 3 -0.01 12.40 24.86
C LEU A 3 0.56 11.04 25.25
N ALA A 4 1.62 10.59 24.59
CA ALA A 4 2.45 9.48 25.05
C ALA A 4 3.87 9.74 24.58
N GLU A 5 4.86 9.44 25.42
CA GLU A 5 6.31 9.67 25.25
C GLU A 5 6.96 8.96 24.04
N ASN A 6 6.14 8.46 23.11
CA ASN A 6 6.47 7.86 21.82
C ASN A 6 5.74 8.63 20.70
N ASP A 7 6.06 9.91 20.52
CA ASP A 7 5.49 10.80 19.48
C ASP A 7 5.89 10.32 18.07
N SER A 8 5.31 9.19 17.64
CA SER A 8 5.47 8.65 16.30
C SER A 8 4.10 8.66 15.62
N THR A 9 3.99 9.35 14.50
CA THR A 9 2.76 9.48 13.71
C THR A 9 3.03 9.16 12.25
N TYR A 10 1.98 8.99 11.46
CA TYR A 10 2.11 8.80 10.02
C TYR A 10 1.72 10.08 9.30
N LEU A 11 2.51 10.45 8.30
CA LEU A 11 2.26 11.61 7.45
C LEU A 11 2.18 11.16 5.99
N SER A 12 1.09 11.51 5.31
CA SER A 12 0.97 11.38 3.87
C SER A 12 1.33 12.71 3.19
N ILE A 13 2.22 12.63 2.21
CA ILE A 13 2.57 13.76 1.32
C ILE A 13 2.37 13.27 -0.11
N GLY A 14 1.24 13.65 -0.71
CA GLY A 14 0.80 13.09 -1.99
C GLY A 14 0.60 11.57 -1.90
N ALA A 15 1.22 10.83 -2.80
CA ALA A 15 1.21 9.35 -2.82
C ALA A 15 2.22 8.70 -1.87
N LYS A 16 2.99 9.49 -1.10
CA LYS A 16 4.12 9.01 -0.29
C LYS A 16 3.74 9.04 1.18
N TYR A 17 4.09 7.98 1.90
CA TYR A 17 3.80 7.83 3.32
C TYR A 17 5.10 7.82 4.10
N TYR A 18 5.10 8.50 5.25
CA TYR A 18 6.26 8.64 6.13
C TYR A 18 5.87 8.31 7.56
N HIS A 19 6.74 7.56 8.24
CA HIS A 19 6.70 7.45 9.68
C HIS A 19 7.48 8.63 10.27
N VAL A 20 6.79 9.47 11.03
CA VAL A 20 7.30 10.71 11.58
C VAL A 20 7.52 10.52 13.07
N LYS A 21 8.77 10.61 13.53
CA LYS A 21 9.14 10.49 14.95
C LYS A 21 9.68 11.83 15.45
N ASN A 22 9.18 12.28 16.59
CA ASN A 22 9.80 13.38 17.33
C ASN A 22 10.92 12.81 18.21
N ILE A 23 12.16 13.16 17.91
CA ILE A 23 13.32 12.84 18.72
C ILE A 23 13.57 14.04 19.64
N ASN A 24 13.29 13.86 20.93
CA ASN A 24 13.54 14.88 21.94
C ASN A 24 15.04 15.15 22.04
N ASN A 25 15.47 16.27 21.46
CA ASN A 25 16.88 16.66 21.45
C ASN A 25 17.15 17.61 22.63
N HIS A 26 17.64 17.06 23.75
CA HIS A 26 17.98 17.76 25.01
C HIS A 26 16.89 18.61 25.69
N ARG A 27 16.74 18.45 27.01
CA ARG A 27 15.72 19.11 27.87
C ARG A 27 15.64 20.65 27.82
N ARG A 28 16.54 21.34 27.12
CA ARG A 28 16.61 22.82 27.05
C ARG A 28 16.73 23.37 25.63
N SER A 29 16.66 22.54 24.59
CA SER A 29 16.69 23.02 23.21
C SER A 29 15.29 23.48 22.78
N PRO A 30 15.15 24.66 22.14
CA PRO A 30 13.91 25.04 21.48
C PRO A 30 13.67 24.23 20.19
N LEU A 31 14.68 23.51 19.70
CA LEU A 31 14.60 22.72 18.47
C LEU A 31 14.16 21.29 18.76
N LYS A 32 13.08 20.85 18.09
CA LYS A 32 12.67 19.45 18.02
C LYS A 32 13.21 18.81 16.74
N LEU A 33 13.89 17.68 16.86
CA LEU A 33 14.32 16.92 15.70
C LEU A 33 13.18 16.01 15.25
N ILE A 34 12.70 16.20 14.03
CA ILE A 34 11.68 15.33 13.43
C ILE A 34 12.38 14.43 12.42
N VAL A 35 12.29 13.12 12.63
CA VAL A 35 12.74 12.11 11.66
C VAL A 35 11.54 11.63 10.85
N MET A 36 11.67 11.67 9.53
CA MET A 36 10.66 11.17 8.59
C MET A 36 11.24 9.98 7.82
N GLU A 37 10.83 8.77 8.18
CA GLU A 37 11.23 7.54 7.49
C GLU A 37 10.20 7.22 6.41
N ARG A 38 10.63 7.14 5.14
CA ARG A 38 9.73 6.76 4.04
C ARG A 38 9.26 5.33 4.27
N MET A 39 7.94 5.14 4.28
CA MET A 39 7.36 3.81 4.37
C MET A 39 7.44 3.08 3.03
N PRO A 40 7.56 1.75 3.05
CA PRO A 40 7.41 0.94 1.85
C PRO A 40 6.06 1.18 1.19
N ASP A 41 6.12 1.40 -0.11
CA ASP A 41 5.01 1.50 -1.05
C ASP A 41 3.93 0.39 -0.87
N THR A 42 4.33 -0.79 -0.39
CA THR A 42 3.43 -1.92 -0.12
C THR A 42 2.39 -1.63 0.97
N ILE A 43 2.70 -0.79 1.95
CA ILE A 43 1.76 -0.44 3.03
C ILE A 43 0.63 0.42 2.47
N CYS A 44 0.97 1.38 1.60
CA CYS A 44 0.03 2.24 0.90
C CYS A 44 -0.94 1.44 0.04
N ILE A 45 -0.41 0.45 -0.70
CA ILE A 45 -1.23 -0.46 -1.52
C ILE A 45 -2.23 -1.20 -0.65
N ARG A 46 -1.80 -1.75 0.51
CA ARG A 46 -2.71 -2.49 1.40
C ARG A 46 -3.83 -1.62 1.93
N GLU A 47 -3.51 -0.42 2.40
CA GLU A 47 -4.50 0.53 2.90
C GLU A 47 -5.48 0.95 1.80
N LYS A 48 -5.01 1.14 0.56
CA LYS A 48 -5.91 1.43 -0.56
C LYS A 48 -6.81 0.27 -0.94
N LEU A 49 -6.33 -0.96 -0.83
CA LEU A 49 -7.16 -2.13 -1.11
C LEU A 49 -8.25 -2.35 -0.05
N THR A 50 -8.11 -1.87 1.18
CA THR A 50 -9.16 -2.05 2.20
C THR A 50 -10.44 -1.28 1.85
N ILE A 51 -10.32 -0.10 1.25
CA ILE A 51 -11.45 0.76 0.88
C ILE A 51 -12.10 0.42 -0.47
N LEU A 52 -11.49 -0.47 -1.26
CA LEU A 52 -12.02 -0.90 -2.55
C LEU A 52 -13.02 -2.05 -2.38
N ASP A 53 -14.06 -2.03 -3.23
CA ASP A 53 -15.06 -3.10 -3.34
C ASP A 53 -14.50 -4.30 -4.12
N LEU A 54 -13.57 -4.98 -3.47
CA LEU A 54 -12.95 -6.22 -3.93
C LEU A 54 -13.19 -7.31 -2.88
N THR A 55 -13.34 -8.55 -3.31
CA THR A 55 -13.35 -9.67 -2.37
C THR A 55 -12.00 -9.82 -1.69
N PRO A 56 -11.91 -10.45 -0.50
CA PRO A 56 -10.63 -10.67 0.18
C PRO A 56 -9.58 -11.31 -0.73
N ARG A 57 -9.98 -12.33 -1.51
CA ARG A 57 -9.09 -12.99 -2.48
C ARG A 57 -8.64 -12.05 -3.60
N GLN A 58 -9.53 -11.20 -4.11
CA GLN A 58 -9.16 -10.21 -5.12
C GLN A 58 -8.20 -9.15 -4.57
N LYS A 59 -8.36 -8.72 -3.30
CA LYS A 59 -7.41 -7.81 -2.65
C LYS A 59 -6.01 -8.43 -2.58
N GLU A 60 -5.90 -9.69 -2.19
CA GLU A 60 -4.60 -10.37 -2.16
C GLU A 60 -3.96 -10.49 -3.56
N ILE A 61 -4.75 -10.90 -4.56
CA ILE A 61 -4.28 -11.01 -5.94
C ILE A 61 -3.86 -9.62 -6.48
N ALA A 62 -4.64 -8.58 -6.22
CA ALA A 62 -4.33 -7.20 -6.62
C ALA A 62 -3.03 -6.71 -5.96
N PHE A 63 -2.85 -6.98 -4.67
CA PHE A 63 -1.62 -6.65 -3.94
C PHE A 63 -0.39 -7.33 -4.56
N LEU A 64 -0.46 -8.64 -4.81
CA LEU A 64 0.62 -9.37 -5.46
C LEU A 64 0.87 -8.87 -6.89
N ALA A 65 -0.20 -8.53 -7.62
CA ALA A 65 -0.07 -8.00 -8.96
C ALA A 65 0.63 -6.63 -8.98
N ALA A 66 0.24 -5.74 -8.06
CA ALA A 66 0.82 -4.40 -7.91
C ALA A 66 2.29 -4.43 -7.45
N THR A 67 2.68 -5.46 -6.70
CA THR A 67 4.04 -5.65 -6.19
C THR A 67 4.95 -6.46 -7.11
N GLY A 68 4.46 -6.85 -8.29
CA GLY A 68 5.30 -7.40 -9.37
C GLY A 68 5.20 -8.91 -9.61
N TYR A 69 4.42 -9.65 -8.81
CA TYR A 69 4.31 -11.12 -8.95
C TYR A 69 3.58 -11.54 -10.23
N SER A 70 4.21 -12.36 -11.05
CA SER A 70 3.61 -12.94 -12.26
C SER A 70 2.36 -13.78 -11.95
N ASN A 71 1.52 -13.99 -12.96
CA ASN A 71 0.33 -14.82 -12.79
C ASN A 71 0.67 -16.25 -12.36
N ARG A 72 1.82 -16.77 -12.81
CA ARG A 72 2.36 -18.08 -12.42
C ARG A 72 2.71 -18.14 -10.94
N GLU A 73 3.39 -17.12 -10.42
CA GLU A 73 3.73 -17.05 -8.99
C GLU A 73 2.48 -16.89 -8.12
N ILE A 74 1.53 -16.05 -8.55
CA ILE A 74 0.25 -15.87 -7.86
C ILE A 74 -0.54 -17.19 -7.86
N ALA A 75 -0.61 -17.87 -9.00
CA ALA A 75 -1.24 -19.18 -9.14
C ALA A 75 -0.64 -20.21 -8.18
N GLY A 76 0.70 -20.28 -8.12
CA GLY A 76 1.42 -21.15 -7.19
C GLY A 76 1.13 -20.85 -5.72
N ARG A 77 1.00 -19.58 -5.33
CA ARG A 77 0.68 -19.18 -3.95
C ARG A 77 -0.73 -19.58 -3.50
N PHE A 78 -1.67 -19.65 -4.44
CA PHE A 78 -3.06 -19.92 -4.13
C PHE A 78 -3.53 -21.31 -4.57
N CYS A 79 -2.63 -22.14 -5.10
CA CYS A 79 -2.94 -23.46 -5.66
C CYS A 79 -4.08 -23.41 -6.69
N ILE A 80 -4.07 -22.39 -7.55
CA ILE A 80 -5.05 -22.20 -8.64
C ILE A 80 -4.33 -22.15 -9.98
N THR A 81 -5.09 -22.15 -11.08
CA THR A 81 -4.49 -22.02 -12.43
C THR A 81 -4.16 -20.56 -12.76
N GLU A 82 -3.20 -20.33 -13.65
CA GLU A 82 -2.95 -18.99 -14.22
C GLU A 82 -4.18 -18.41 -14.92
N TYR A 83 -5.03 -19.27 -15.47
CA TYR A 83 -6.31 -18.87 -16.07
C TYR A 83 -7.26 -18.29 -15.01
N THR A 84 -7.38 -18.94 -13.85
CA THR A 84 -8.16 -18.43 -12.72
C THR A 84 -7.61 -17.10 -12.22
N VAL A 85 -6.28 -16.94 -12.15
CA VAL A 85 -5.66 -15.65 -11.82
C VAL A 85 -6.04 -14.58 -12.85
N LYS A 86 -5.99 -14.89 -14.15
CA LYS A 86 -6.42 -13.97 -15.21
C LYS A 86 -7.89 -13.57 -15.07
N ASP A 87 -8.78 -14.49 -14.69
CA ASP A 87 -10.19 -14.17 -14.42
C ASP A 87 -10.35 -13.19 -13.24
N HIS A 88 -9.66 -13.46 -12.13
CA HIS A 88 -9.63 -12.52 -11.00
C HIS A 88 -9.11 -11.15 -11.41
N LEU A 89 -8.02 -11.10 -12.20
CA LEU A 89 -7.44 -9.85 -12.67
C LEU A 89 -8.39 -9.07 -13.57
N LYS A 90 -9.21 -9.72 -14.42
CA LYS A 90 -10.24 -9.02 -15.22
C LYS A 90 -11.23 -8.27 -14.32
N LYS A 91 -11.72 -8.92 -13.26
CA LYS A 91 -12.65 -8.30 -12.29
C LYS A 91 -11.96 -7.16 -11.54
N ILE A 92 -10.73 -7.37 -11.09
CA ILE A 92 -9.91 -6.33 -10.42
C ILE A 92 -9.71 -5.13 -11.34
N PHE A 93 -9.41 -5.35 -12.62
CA PHE A 93 -9.18 -4.28 -13.59
C PHE A 93 -10.44 -3.45 -13.80
N HIS A 94 -11.59 -4.11 -13.87
CA HIS A 94 -12.89 -3.45 -13.95
C HIS A 94 -13.13 -2.56 -12.71
N THR A 95 -12.99 -3.09 -11.49
CA THR A 95 -13.17 -2.33 -10.24
C THR A 95 -12.18 -1.17 -10.12
N LEU A 96 -10.92 -1.36 -10.53
CA LEU A 96 -9.90 -0.32 -10.49
C LEU A 96 -10.01 0.69 -11.65
N GLY A 97 -10.84 0.43 -12.65
CA GLY A 97 -10.93 1.25 -13.87
C GLY A 97 -9.62 1.29 -14.67
N VAL A 98 -8.87 0.19 -14.68
CA VAL A 98 -7.61 0.04 -15.43
C VAL A 98 -7.77 -0.97 -16.56
N LYS A 99 -6.92 -0.87 -17.58
CA LYS A 99 -6.91 -1.78 -18.74
C LYS A 99 -5.72 -2.72 -18.72
N LYS A 100 -4.60 -2.28 -18.16
CA LYS A 100 -3.33 -3.01 -18.18
C LYS A 100 -2.83 -3.27 -16.77
N ARG A 101 -2.13 -4.38 -16.61
CA ARG A 101 -1.48 -4.75 -15.34
C ARG A 101 -0.51 -3.68 -14.84
N SER A 102 0.24 -3.04 -15.75
CA SER A 102 1.18 -1.96 -15.43
C SER A 102 0.51 -0.72 -14.83
N GLU A 103 -0.82 -0.58 -15.00
CA GLU A 103 -1.60 0.56 -14.46
C GLU A 103 -2.07 0.30 -13.03
N ILE A 104 -2.08 -0.96 -12.55
CA ILE A 104 -2.54 -1.31 -11.18
C ILE A 104 -1.70 -0.56 -10.15
N SER A 105 -0.38 -0.69 -10.25
CA SER A 105 0.58 -0.09 -9.33
C SER A 105 0.37 1.43 -9.23
N PRO A 106 0.49 2.23 -10.31
CA PRO A 106 0.29 3.67 -10.22
C PRO A 106 -1.13 4.05 -9.82
N LYS A 107 -2.17 3.27 -10.14
CA LYS A 107 -3.55 3.53 -9.69
C LYS A 107 -3.71 3.36 -8.18
N LEU A 108 -3.04 2.38 -7.59
CA LEU A 108 -3.03 2.16 -6.14
C LEU A 108 -2.11 3.15 -5.41
N PHE A 109 -1.09 3.71 -6.07
CA PHE A 109 -0.24 4.77 -5.51
C PHE A 109 -0.87 6.18 -5.60
N HIS A 110 -1.35 6.55 -6.78
CA HIS A 110 -1.87 7.88 -7.09
C HIS A 110 -3.39 7.86 -7.03
N TRP A 111 -3.91 7.67 -5.83
CA TRP A 111 -5.32 7.91 -5.59
C TRP A 111 -5.54 9.43 -5.49
N ARG A 112 -6.34 9.97 -6.41
CA ARG A 112 -6.74 11.38 -6.43
C ARG A 112 -7.88 11.63 -5.46
#